data_AF-A0A1B8G8J6-F1
#
_entry.id   AF-A0A1B8G8J6-F1
#
_cell.length_a   1.000
_cell.length_b   1.000
_cell.length_c   1.000
_cell.angle_alpha   90.00
_cell.angle_beta   90.00
_cell.angle_gamma   90.00
#
_symmetry.space_group_name_H-M   'P 1'
#
loop_
_entity.id
_entity.type
_entity.pdbx_description
1 polymer ?
#
loop_
_entity_poly.entity_id
_entity_poly.type
_entity_poly.pdbx_seq_one_letter_code
_entity_poly.pdbx_strand_id
1 'polypeptide(L)'
;MSAVYNFLIGGGLNYTGKIACNSGETCVFANDYWYQCQTALIPTCTTSFAPITASDAFAALTPGIRVLVTWFGHISVDSSPWTIDSTWLDRVEAVVDQVLDRGFYAIINVHHDSQLWANLATSGANHTLIEEKFKSIWTQVGVKLGCKSSKLLFESINEPAGSTESEAVELNALNDIFLDAINIAGGFNPQRTHLFFGDWGTTIWGSDDDKAALDLDFSLFHDNFTSIPTFIGEWDATPAADLLDCSTHTWYDETVIDILINAAADTVNSLPESTTDLSATSQSGSAYLFHAIGAPVTDQSVSYILNGNTLASIKNSAGTSLTTSQFTFSSGGVLTLSMAYLSPFYDASSTAGIKDTLTLQFSKGADLSLQIVQYGTPTIGATSYTAQATDMEIPISYAGLAKGATVRAVLADGTYLTNAWTTSSGPLQQGRWTQGNYGFDSSNFIIYDSGGQQIIAAGQPVSLMLEFYPRSVGENVVNITVHS
;
A
#
# COMPACT_ATOMS: atom_id res chain seq x y z
N MET A 1 -54.63 4.29 -9.14
CA MET A 1 -55.02 5.32 -10.12
C MET A 1 -53.80 5.61 -10.97
N SER A 2 -53.95 5.44 -12.28
CA SER A 2 -53.10 5.88 -13.39
C SER A 2 -51.57 5.72 -13.29
N ALA A 3 -51.04 4.64 -13.85
CA ALA A 3 -49.69 4.64 -14.43
C ALA A 3 -49.72 5.61 -15.62
N VAL A 4 -49.04 6.75 -15.52
CA VAL A 4 -48.94 7.74 -16.60
C VAL A 4 -47.52 7.71 -17.15
N TYR A 5 -47.44 7.13 -18.35
CA TYR A 5 -46.52 7.41 -19.46
C TYR A 5 -45.11 7.93 -19.15
N ASN A 6 -44.15 7.04 -19.47
CA ASN A 6 -42.76 7.31 -19.82
C ASN A 6 -42.59 8.58 -20.65
N PHE A 7 -41.83 9.54 -20.15
CA PHE A 7 -41.20 10.54 -21.01
C PHE A 7 -40.00 9.89 -21.69
N LEU A 8 -40.10 9.73 -23.02
CA LEU A 8 -38.95 9.47 -23.88
C LEU A 8 -38.19 10.79 -23.99
N ILE A 9 -36.92 10.79 -23.61
CA ILE A 9 -36.05 11.96 -23.76
C ILE A 9 -35.15 11.70 -24.96
N GLY A 10 -34.91 12.75 -25.75
CA GLY A 10 -33.91 12.69 -26.81
C GLY A 10 -32.55 12.30 -26.25
N GLY A 11 -31.89 11.35 -26.90
CA GLY A 11 -30.60 10.77 -26.53
C GLY A 11 -30.35 9.55 -27.41
N GLY A 12 -29.11 9.30 -27.85
CA GLY A 12 -28.77 8.21 -28.78
C GLY A 12 -27.89 8.68 -29.93
N LEU A 13 -27.67 7.82 -30.92
CA LEU A 13 -26.86 8.07 -32.11
C LEU A 13 -27.26 9.40 -32.79
N ASN A 14 -26.31 10.35 -32.80
CA ASN A 14 -26.40 11.72 -33.33
C ASN A 14 -27.19 12.73 -32.48
N TYR A 15 -27.57 12.42 -31.23
CA TYR A 15 -28.11 13.42 -30.31
C TYR A 15 -26.99 14.25 -29.68
N THR A 16 -27.07 15.57 -29.80
CA THR A 16 -26.06 16.53 -29.29
C THR A 16 -26.54 17.33 -28.08
N GLY A 17 -27.75 17.07 -27.56
CA GLY A 17 -28.28 17.71 -26.37
C GLY A 17 -27.86 17.01 -25.08
N LYS A 18 -28.11 17.65 -23.91
CA LYS A 18 -27.90 17.01 -22.60
C LYS A 18 -28.99 15.95 -22.36
N ILE A 19 -28.59 14.70 -22.14
CA ILE A 19 -29.49 13.63 -21.69
C ILE A 19 -29.86 13.91 -20.23
N ALA A 20 -31.10 14.34 -19.99
CA ALA A 20 -31.55 14.78 -18.67
C ALA A 20 -32.94 14.25 -18.32
N CYS A 21 -33.05 13.57 -17.18
CA CYS A 21 -34.28 13.08 -16.58
C CYS A 21 -34.73 14.03 -15.45
N ASN A 22 -35.99 13.99 -15.03
CA ASN A 22 -36.42 14.79 -13.89
C ASN A 22 -35.74 14.31 -12.61
N SER A 23 -35.66 15.16 -11.59
CA SER A 23 -35.15 14.79 -10.26
C SER A 23 -35.86 13.52 -9.76
N GLY A 24 -35.10 12.44 -9.54
CA GLY A 24 -35.63 11.13 -9.12
C GLY A 24 -35.84 10.09 -10.20
N GLU A 25 -35.50 10.43 -11.44
CA GLU A 25 -35.53 9.50 -12.57
C GLU A 25 -34.10 9.27 -13.06
N THR A 26 -33.74 8.01 -13.31
CA THR A 26 -32.54 7.63 -14.03
C THR A 26 -32.81 7.55 -15.52
N CYS A 27 -31.91 8.11 -16.33
CA CYS A 27 -31.94 7.92 -17.76
C CYS A 27 -31.33 6.55 -18.09
N VAL A 28 -32.18 5.63 -18.52
CA VAL A 28 -31.79 4.28 -18.91
C VAL A 28 -31.71 4.23 -20.43
N PHE A 29 -30.56 3.83 -20.98
CA PHE A 29 -30.44 3.61 -22.43
C PHE A 29 -31.48 2.57 -22.84
N ALA A 30 -32.40 2.97 -23.71
CA ALA A 30 -33.49 2.12 -24.16
C ALA A 30 -33.14 1.43 -25.49
N ASN A 31 -32.47 2.16 -26.38
CA ASN A 31 -31.86 1.67 -27.63
C ASN A 31 -31.03 2.80 -28.26
N ASP A 32 -30.40 2.48 -29.39
CA ASP A 32 -29.56 3.36 -30.22
C ASP A 32 -30.11 4.77 -30.48
N TYR A 33 -31.40 5.03 -30.31
CA TYR A 33 -32.05 6.30 -30.60
C TYR A 33 -32.73 6.97 -29.40
N TRP A 34 -32.81 6.32 -28.23
CA TRP A 34 -33.60 6.83 -27.10
C TRP A 34 -33.07 6.42 -25.71
N TYR A 35 -33.27 7.30 -24.72
CA TYR A 35 -33.20 6.98 -23.28
C TYR A 35 -34.60 7.09 -22.66
N GLN A 36 -34.85 6.24 -21.67
CA GLN A 36 -36.08 6.22 -20.88
C GLN A 36 -35.82 6.74 -19.47
N CYS A 37 -36.66 7.65 -18.97
CA CYS A 37 -36.76 7.91 -17.54
C CYS A 37 -37.30 6.68 -16.82
N GLN A 38 -36.51 6.07 -15.95
CA GLN A 38 -37.03 5.12 -14.95
C GLN A 38 -37.00 5.78 -13.58
N THR A 39 -38.08 5.66 -12.81
CA THR A 39 -38.12 6.16 -11.44
C THR A 39 -37.16 5.34 -10.59
N ALA A 40 -36.04 5.93 -10.19
CA ALA A 40 -35.25 5.38 -9.11
C ALA A 40 -36.08 5.54 -7.83
N LEU A 41 -36.12 4.52 -6.97
CA LEU A 41 -36.69 4.70 -5.63
C LEU A 41 -35.75 5.61 -4.83
N ILE A 42 -35.89 6.94 -5.00
CA ILE A 42 -35.12 7.91 -4.20
C ILE A 42 -35.41 7.61 -2.73
N PRO A 43 -34.36 7.44 -1.91
CA PRO A 43 -34.57 7.16 -0.51
C PRO A 43 -35.18 8.39 0.18
N THR A 44 -36.26 8.18 0.94
CA THR A 44 -36.79 9.22 1.82
C THR A 44 -36.03 9.15 3.14
N CYS A 45 -35.11 10.09 3.35
CA CYS A 45 -34.33 10.13 4.58
C CYS A 45 -35.16 10.68 5.74
N THR A 46 -35.26 9.91 6.81
CA THR A 46 -36.05 10.25 8.01
C THR A 46 -35.20 10.79 9.16
N THR A 47 -33.88 10.76 9.01
CA THR A 47 -32.90 11.26 9.97
C THR A 47 -32.47 12.69 9.66
N SER A 48 -31.85 13.38 10.62
CA SER A 48 -31.22 14.68 10.37
C SER A 48 -29.84 14.49 9.73
N PHE A 49 -29.54 15.31 8.73
CA PHE A 49 -28.20 15.40 8.14
C PHE A 49 -27.53 16.70 8.54
N ALA A 50 -26.32 16.61 9.06
CA ALA A 50 -25.47 17.76 9.35
C ALA A 50 -24.34 17.77 8.31
N PRO A 51 -24.43 18.61 7.26
CA PRO A 51 -23.35 18.73 6.28
C PRO A 51 -22.04 19.06 7.00
N ILE A 52 -20.96 18.43 6.56
CA ILE A 52 -19.60 18.76 6.97
C ILE A 52 -18.89 19.36 5.78
N THR A 53 -17.96 20.28 6.01
CA THR A 53 -17.08 20.70 4.93
C THR A 53 -16.03 19.60 4.68
N ALA A 54 -15.42 19.58 3.49
CA ALA A 54 -14.24 18.75 3.27
C ALA A 54 -13.12 19.11 4.28
N SER A 55 -13.00 20.38 4.65
CA SER A 55 -12.01 20.80 5.65
C SER A 55 -12.30 20.18 7.02
N ASP A 56 -13.56 20.14 7.46
CA ASP A 56 -13.93 19.51 8.74
C ASP A 56 -13.75 17.98 8.70
N ALA A 57 -13.96 17.37 7.53
CA ALA A 57 -13.73 15.94 7.32
C ALA A 57 -12.26 15.57 7.55
N PHE A 58 -11.34 16.44 7.15
CA PHE A 58 -9.89 16.18 7.19
C PHE A 58 -9.15 16.89 8.34
N ALA A 59 -9.75 17.88 9.01
CA ALA A 59 -9.13 18.60 10.13
C ALA A 59 -9.33 17.90 11.50
N ALA A 60 -10.16 16.86 11.57
CA ALA A 60 -10.40 16.15 12.82
C ALA A 60 -9.41 14.99 12.97
N LEU A 61 -8.85 14.78 14.17
CA LEU A 61 -8.11 13.56 14.56
C LEU A 61 -9.01 12.28 14.55
N THR A 62 -10.19 12.34 13.96
CA THR A 62 -11.10 11.20 13.83
C THR A 62 -10.62 10.34 12.67
N PRO A 63 -10.28 9.06 12.89
CA PRO A 63 -9.84 8.18 11.82
C PRO A 63 -10.84 8.08 10.67
N GLY A 64 -10.34 7.89 9.46
CA GLY A 64 -11.12 7.57 8.27
C GLY A 64 -10.68 6.23 7.67
N ILE A 65 -11.61 5.50 7.07
CA ILE A 65 -11.36 4.26 6.35
C ILE A 65 -11.80 4.46 4.90
N ARG A 66 -10.87 4.28 3.95
CA ARG A 66 -11.15 4.25 2.51
C ARG A 66 -11.45 2.81 2.09
N VAL A 67 -12.71 2.53 1.79
CA VAL A 67 -13.21 1.23 1.35
C VAL A 67 -13.18 1.18 -0.17
N LEU A 68 -12.18 0.50 -0.70
CA LEU A 68 -11.92 0.36 -2.14
C LEU A 68 -12.89 -0.65 -2.74
N VAL A 69 -13.76 -0.22 -3.66
CA VAL A 69 -14.81 -1.09 -4.23
C VAL A 69 -14.64 -1.22 -5.73
N THR A 70 -14.40 -2.44 -6.20
CA THR A 70 -14.49 -2.78 -7.62
C THR A 70 -15.89 -3.30 -7.91
N TRP A 71 -16.55 -2.74 -8.93
CA TRP A 71 -17.92 -3.08 -9.32
C TRP A 71 -17.97 -4.07 -10.48
N PHE A 72 -16.91 -4.11 -11.29
CA PHE A 72 -16.69 -5.16 -12.28
C PHE A 72 -16.83 -6.56 -11.66
N GLY A 73 -17.50 -7.47 -12.38
CA GLY A 73 -17.84 -8.81 -11.89
C GLY A 73 -19.07 -8.86 -10.97
N HIS A 74 -19.57 -7.70 -10.50
CA HIS A 74 -20.77 -7.57 -9.67
C HIS A 74 -21.91 -6.82 -10.38
N ILE A 75 -21.87 -6.75 -11.70
CA ILE A 75 -22.96 -6.26 -12.54
C ILE A 75 -23.75 -7.48 -13.03
N SER A 76 -25.02 -7.59 -12.63
CA SER A 76 -25.84 -8.79 -12.90
C SER A 76 -26.10 -9.02 -14.40
N VAL A 77 -26.17 -7.94 -15.18
CA VAL A 77 -26.28 -7.97 -16.65
C VAL A 77 -25.41 -6.85 -17.21
N ASP A 78 -24.41 -7.19 -18.03
CA ASP A 78 -23.49 -6.21 -18.64
C ASP A 78 -24.11 -5.51 -19.87
N SER A 79 -25.27 -4.92 -19.66
CA SER A 79 -25.99 -4.06 -20.59
C SER A 79 -26.82 -3.08 -19.80
N SER A 80 -27.15 -1.91 -20.38
CA SER A 80 -28.06 -0.93 -19.78
C SER A 80 -29.27 -1.60 -19.09
N PRO A 81 -29.54 -1.30 -17.80
CA PRO A 81 -28.94 -0.25 -16.97
C PRO A 81 -27.70 -0.68 -16.16
N TRP A 82 -26.99 -1.78 -16.48
CA TRP A 82 -25.86 -2.29 -15.68
C TRP A 82 -26.22 -2.44 -14.20
N THR A 83 -27.31 -3.14 -13.93
CA THR A 83 -27.80 -3.37 -12.57
C THR A 83 -26.72 -4.03 -11.72
N ILE A 84 -26.38 -3.41 -10.60
CA ILE A 84 -25.45 -3.98 -9.62
C ILE A 84 -26.15 -5.13 -8.90
N ASP A 85 -25.44 -6.24 -8.70
CA ASP A 85 -25.90 -7.34 -7.88
C ASP A 85 -26.29 -6.83 -6.49
N SER A 86 -27.54 -7.08 -6.09
CA SER A 86 -28.07 -6.55 -4.83
C SER A 86 -27.34 -7.10 -3.61
N THR A 87 -26.84 -8.34 -3.66
CA THR A 87 -26.08 -8.96 -2.56
C THR A 87 -24.75 -8.24 -2.37
N TRP A 88 -24.09 -7.89 -3.48
CA TRP A 88 -22.87 -7.10 -3.44
C TRP A 88 -23.12 -5.70 -2.88
N LEU A 89 -24.14 -5.01 -3.37
CA LEU A 89 -24.47 -3.66 -2.94
C LEU A 89 -24.91 -3.61 -1.45
N ASP A 90 -25.64 -4.62 -0.97
CA ASP A 90 -25.96 -4.81 0.44
C ASP A 90 -24.71 -5.06 1.30
N ARG A 91 -23.74 -5.81 0.78
CA ARG A 91 -22.47 -6.05 1.47
C ARG A 91 -21.65 -4.77 1.61
N VAL A 92 -21.56 -3.96 0.55
CA VAL A 92 -20.89 -2.66 0.57
C VAL A 92 -21.54 -1.74 1.61
N GLU A 93 -22.86 -1.65 1.63
CA GLU A 93 -23.61 -0.88 2.64
C GLU A 93 -23.26 -1.34 4.06
N ALA A 94 -23.26 -2.66 4.31
CA ALA A 94 -22.99 -3.21 5.63
C ALA A 94 -21.57 -2.89 6.13
N VAL A 95 -20.57 -2.83 5.24
CA VAL A 95 -19.19 -2.42 5.60
C VAL A 95 -19.13 -0.92 5.88
N VAL A 96 -19.79 -0.09 5.06
CA VAL A 96 -19.90 1.35 5.31
C VAL A 96 -20.54 1.62 6.67
N ASP A 97 -21.62 0.93 7.01
CA ASP A 97 -22.28 1.06 8.30
C ASP A 97 -21.33 0.70 9.46
N GLN A 98 -20.53 -0.36 9.33
CA GLN A 98 -19.55 -0.73 10.35
C GLN A 98 -18.50 0.37 10.60
N VAL A 99 -18.05 1.07 9.55
CA VAL A 99 -17.12 2.19 9.68
C VAL A 99 -17.80 3.38 10.36
N LEU A 100 -19.00 3.75 9.90
CA LEU A 100 -19.75 4.89 10.44
C LEU A 100 -20.20 4.67 11.89
N ASP A 101 -20.58 3.45 12.28
CA ASP A 101 -20.99 3.08 13.64
C ASP A 101 -19.83 3.21 14.65
N ARG A 102 -18.59 3.12 14.18
CA ARG A 102 -17.37 3.39 14.98
C ARG A 102 -17.06 4.88 15.08
N GLY A 103 -17.85 5.73 14.42
CA GLY A 103 -17.66 7.17 14.38
C GLY A 103 -16.59 7.63 13.38
N PHE A 104 -16.06 6.74 12.55
CA PHE A 104 -15.05 7.06 11.54
C PHE A 104 -15.66 7.67 10.28
N TYR A 105 -14.82 8.34 9.50
CA TYR A 105 -15.15 8.68 8.12
C TYR A 105 -15.09 7.42 7.25
N ALA A 106 -16.01 7.30 6.30
CA ALA A 106 -15.99 6.26 5.28
C ALA A 106 -15.84 6.92 3.91
N ILE A 107 -14.87 6.48 3.10
CA ILE A 107 -14.73 6.89 1.70
C ILE A 107 -14.99 5.65 0.86
N ILE A 108 -15.87 5.72 -0.14
CA ILE A 108 -16.05 4.66 -1.13
C ILE A 108 -15.82 5.20 -2.54
N ASN A 109 -15.45 4.33 -3.47
CA ASN A 109 -15.16 4.70 -4.85
C ASN A 109 -15.58 3.65 -5.88
N VAL A 110 -15.24 3.95 -7.13
CA VAL A 110 -15.14 3.01 -8.23
C VAL A 110 -13.64 2.73 -8.43
N HIS A 111 -13.17 1.52 -8.07
CA HIS A 111 -11.75 1.27 -7.83
C HIS A 111 -10.98 0.73 -9.06
N HIS A 112 -10.78 -0.59 -9.19
CA HIS A 112 -10.05 -1.16 -10.33
C HIS A 112 -10.86 -1.12 -11.64
N ASP A 113 -12.12 -0.70 -11.59
CA ASP A 113 -12.93 -0.41 -12.77
C ASP A 113 -12.22 0.55 -13.75
N SER A 114 -11.38 1.48 -13.23
CA SER A 114 -10.54 2.38 -14.04
C SER A 114 -9.57 1.67 -14.98
N GLN A 115 -9.11 0.47 -14.61
CA GLN A 115 -8.21 -0.36 -15.41
C GLN A 115 -8.98 -1.43 -16.22
N LEU A 116 -10.22 -1.74 -15.85
CA LEU A 116 -10.99 -2.84 -16.42
C LEU A 116 -11.93 -2.40 -17.55
N TRP A 117 -12.70 -1.33 -17.34
CA TRP A 117 -13.68 -0.87 -18.33
C TRP A 117 -13.83 0.65 -18.43
N ALA A 118 -13.44 1.41 -17.40
CA ALA A 118 -13.60 2.87 -17.33
C ALA A 118 -12.34 3.65 -17.73
N ASN A 119 -11.51 3.09 -18.62
CA ASN A 119 -10.29 3.73 -19.09
C ASN A 119 -10.57 4.60 -20.34
N LEU A 120 -10.69 5.91 -20.14
CA LEU A 120 -10.95 6.88 -21.21
C LEU A 120 -9.73 7.11 -22.12
N ALA A 121 -8.52 6.89 -21.62
CA ALA A 121 -7.25 7.07 -22.35
C ALA A 121 -6.93 5.92 -23.32
N THR A 122 -7.71 4.83 -23.30
CA THR A 122 -7.50 3.70 -24.21
C THR A 122 -7.84 4.09 -25.65
N SER A 123 -6.93 3.85 -26.58
CA SER A 123 -7.15 4.13 -28.01
C SER A 123 -8.41 3.42 -28.52
N GLY A 124 -9.37 4.19 -29.04
CA GLY A 124 -10.64 3.67 -29.54
C GLY A 124 -11.66 3.34 -28.44
N ALA A 125 -11.45 3.81 -27.21
CA ALA A 125 -12.42 3.68 -26.14
C ALA A 125 -13.79 4.23 -26.57
N ASN A 126 -14.85 3.49 -26.23
CA ASN A 126 -16.22 3.95 -26.42
C ASN A 126 -16.61 4.83 -25.23
N HIS A 127 -16.23 6.11 -25.28
CA HIS A 127 -16.49 7.07 -24.20
C HIS A 127 -17.96 7.14 -23.80
N THR A 128 -18.88 7.13 -24.77
CA THR A 128 -20.33 7.16 -24.51
C THR A 128 -20.77 5.97 -23.64
N LEU A 129 -20.32 4.77 -23.97
CA LEU A 129 -20.65 3.57 -23.20
C LEU A 129 -20.06 3.63 -21.78
N ILE A 130 -18.83 4.12 -21.65
CA ILE A 130 -18.15 4.27 -20.35
C ILE A 130 -18.93 5.26 -19.48
N GLU A 131 -19.25 6.43 -20.01
CA GLU A 131 -20.00 7.49 -19.34
C GLU A 131 -21.38 7.01 -18.88
N GLU A 132 -22.12 6.31 -19.74
CA GLU A 132 -23.44 5.76 -19.40
C GLU A 132 -23.37 4.72 -18.27
N LYS A 133 -22.43 3.78 -18.39
CA LYS A 133 -22.23 2.72 -17.39
C LYS A 133 -21.81 3.33 -16.05
N PHE A 134 -20.89 4.29 -16.08
CA PHE A 134 -20.42 5.01 -14.89
C PHE A 134 -21.54 5.80 -14.21
N LYS A 135 -22.36 6.54 -14.98
CA LYS A 135 -23.54 7.23 -14.47
C LYS A 135 -24.53 6.27 -13.81
N SER A 136 -24.78 5.12 -14.43
CA SER A 136 -25.74 4.14 -13.91
C SER A 136 -25.27 3.51 -12.60
N ILE A 137 -23.99 3.11 -12.52
CA ILE A 137 -23.39 2.56 -11.30
C ILE A 137 -23.48 3.58 -10.17
N TRP A 138 -23.01 4.82 -10.39
CA TRP A 138 -23.04 5.85 -9.36
C TRP A 138 -24.44 6.24 -8.93
N THR A 139 -25.43 6.21 -9.83
CA THR A 139 -26.81 6.48 -9.42
C THR A 139 -27.35 5.39 -8.50
N GLN A 140 -27.09 4.11 -8.80
CA GLN A 140 -27.51 2.98 -7.95
C GLN A 140 -26.83 3.05 -6.56
N VAL A 141 -25.53 3.34 -6.52
CA VAL A 141 -24.77 3.52 -5.27
C VAL A 141 -25.30 4.71 -4.47
N GLY A 142 -25.50 5.85 -5.12
CA GLY A 142 -26.05 7.05 -4.51
C GLY A 142 -27.45 6.81 -3.92
N VAL A 143 -28.31 6.04 -4.60
CA VAL A 143 -29.65 5.70 -4.09
C VAL A 143 -29.55 4.82 -2.84
N LYS A 144 -28.70 3.80 -2.86
CA LYS A 144 -28.51 2.89 -1.72
C LYS A 144 -28.00 3.62 -0.48
N LEU A 145 -27.01 4.48 -0.66
CA LEU A 145 -26.28 5.12 0.45
C LEU A 145 -26.73 6.57 0.72
N GLY A 146 -27.78 7.03 0.04
CA GLY A 146 -28.18 8.44 0.02
C GLY A 146 -28.54 9.02 1.39
N CYS A 147 -29.00 8.20 2.32
CA CYS A 147 -29.38 8.64 3.68
C CYS A 147 -28.31 8.39 4.75
N LYS A 148 -27.11 7.95 4.37
CA LYS A 148 -26.00 7.76 5.32
C LYS A 148 -25.47 9.11 5.80
N SER A 149 -24.86 9.09 6.99
CA SER A 149 -24.21 10.23 7.65
C SER A 149 -23.33 11.06 6.70
N SER A 150 -23.13 12.34 7.00
CA SER A 150 -22.19 13.21 6.28
C SER A 150 -20.73 12.75 6.38
N LYS A 151 -20.43 11.83 7.32
CA LYS A 151 -19.14 11.14 7.42
C LYS A 151 -18.88 10.11 6.31
N LEU A 152 -19.89 9.78 5.49
CA LEU A 152 -19.67 9.04 4.25
C LEU A 152 -19.38 10.01 3.10
N LEU A 153 -18.23 9.82 2.45
CA LEU A 153 -17.75 10.56 1.30
C LEU A 153 -17.72 9.64 0.07
N PHE A 154 -17.91 10.21 -1.10
CA PHE A 154 -17.80 9.51 -2.38
C PHE A 154 -16.62 10.04 -3.17
N GLU A 155 -15.73 9.15 -3.61
CA GLU A 155 -14.63 9.45 -4.52
C GLU A 155 -14.97 8.91 -5.91
N SER A 156 -14.92 9.75 -6.95
CA SER A 156 -15.47 9.43 -8.27
C SER A 156 -14.89 8.16 -8.91
N ILE A 157 -13.56 8.03 -8.97
CA ILE A 157 -12.85 6.91 -9.58
C ILE A 157 -11.40 6.86 -9.10
N ASN A 158 -10.85 5.67 -8.89
CA ASN A 158 -9.46 5.47 -8.50
C ASN A 158 -8.51 5.45 -9.70
N GLU A 159 -7.40 6.17 -9.64
CA GLU A 159 -6.29 6.11 -10.62
C GLU A 159 -6.75 6.03 -12.10
N PRO A 160 -7.61 6.97 -12.56
CA PRO A 160 -7.95 7.07 -13.98
C PRO A 160 -6.68 7.28 -14.80
N ALA A 161 -6.57 6.54 -15.91
CA ALA A 161 -5.45 6.67 -16.83
C ALA A 161 -5.52 7.99 -17.62
N GLY A 162 -4.35 8.55 -17.94
CA GLY A 162 -4.20 9.74 -18.77
C GLY A 162 -2.96 10.52 -18.38
N SER A 163 -2.35 11.23 -19.33
CA SER A 163 -1.17 12.09 -19.11
C SER A 163 -1.17 13.34 -19.98
N THR A 164 -2.23 13.57 -20.76
CA THR A 164 -2.36 14.71 -21.68
C THR A 164 -3.51 15.62 -21.27
N GLU A 165 -3.45 16.88 -21.71
CA GLU A 165 -4.52 17.87 -21.47
C GLU A 165 -5.88 17.40 -22.04
N SER A 166 -5.88 16.73 -23.19
CA SER A 166 -7.11 16.18 -23.78
C SER A 166 -7.74 15.10 -22.90
N GLU A 167 -6.93 14.22 -22.32
CA GLU A 167 -7.43 13.18 -21.40
C GLU A 167 -7.93 13.78 -20.09
N ALA A 168 -7.32 14.87 -19.61
CA ALA A 168 -7.80 15.61 -18.45
C ALA A 168 -9.18 16.24 -18.69
N VAL A 169 -9.49 16.70 -19.92
CA VAL A 169 -10.84 17.18 -20.28
C VAL A 169 -11.87 16.06 -20.17
N GLU A 170 -11.55 14.85 -20.66
CA GLU A 170 -12.46 13.71 -20.57
C GLU A 170 -12.67 13.26 -19.11
N LEU A 171 -11.62 13.30 -18.29
CA LEU A 171 -11.74 13.01 -16.85
C LEU A 171 -12.63 14.05 -16.14
N ASN A 172 -12.53 15.33 -16.50
CA ASN A 172 -13.43 16.37 -15.97
C ASN A 172 -14.89 16.11 -16.38
N ALA A 173 -15.15 15.69 -17.61
CA ALA A 173 -16.49 15.30 -18.05
C ALA A 173 -17.03 14.10 -17.26
N LEU A 174 -16.18 13.11 -16.97
CA LEU A 174 -16.54 11.96 -16.13
C LEU A 174 -16.87 12.38 -14.69
N ASN A 175 -16.13 13.32 -14.12
CA ASN A 175 -16.40 13.89 -12.80
C ASN A 175 -17.75 14.65 -12.75
N ASP A 176 -18.08 15.40 -13.80
CA ASP A 176 -19.39 16.05 -13.94
C ASP A 176 -20.53 15.02 -14.02
N ILE A 177 -20.33 13.91 -14.74
CA ILE A 177 -21.31 12.82 -14.84
C ILE A 177 -21.54 12.15 -13.48
N PHE A 178 -20.47 11.95 -12.69
CA PHE A 178 -20.58 11.47 -11.32
C PHE A 178 -21.42 12.41 -10.46
N LEU A 179 -21.13 13.72 -10.49
CA LEU A 179 -21.92 14.71 -9.74
C LEU A 179 -23.39 14.71 -10.16
N ASP A 180 -23.67 14.64 -11.47
CA ASP A 180 -25.03 14.52 -12.00
C ASP A 180 -25.73 13.25 -11.47
N ALA A 181 -25.06 12.09 -11.47
CA ALA A 181 -25.58 10.82 -10.97
C ALA A 181 -25.94 10.88 -9.47
N ILE A 182 -25.04 11.43 -8.67
CA ILE A 182 -25.20 11.59 -7.22
C ILE A 182 -26.31 12.58 -6.87
N ASN A 183 -26.46 13.65 -7.65
CA ASN A 183 -27.57 14.59 -7.50
C ASN A 183 -28.92 13.95 -7.88
N ILE A 184 -28.98 13.18 -8.97
CA ILE A 184 -30.18 12.43 -9.38
C ILE A 184 -30.61 11.43 -8.30
N ALA A 185 -29.66 10.77 -7.65
CA ALA A 185 -29.91 9.80 -6.61
C ALA A 185 -30.62 10.39 -5.37
N GLY A 186 -30.53 11.70 -5.14
CA GLY A 186 -31.23 12.40 -4.06
C GLY A 186 -30.76 12.02 -2.65
N GLY A 187 -31.67 12.10 -1.66
CA GLY A 187 -31.29 11.97 -0.25
C GLY A 187 -30.41 13.12 0.22
N PHE A 188 -29.36 12.83 0.99
CA PHE A 188 -28.39 13.82 1.47
C PHE A 188 -27.23 14.07 0.50
N ASN A 189 -27.19 13.34 -0.62
CA ASN A 189 -26.08 13.36 -1.57
C ASN A 189 -25.75 14.75 -2.16
N PRO A 190 -26.73 15.64 -2.49
CA PRO A 190 -26.42 16.98 -2.96
C PRO A 190 -25.69 17.87 -1.94
N GLN A 191 -25.69 17.47 -0.66
CA GLN A 191 -25.02 18.17 0.45
C GLN A 191 -23.81 17.38 0.98
N ARG A 192 -23.49 16.23 0.39
CA ARG A 192 -22.40 15.35 0.78
C ARG A 192 -21.08 15.83 0.18
N THR A 193 -19.99 15.63 0.91
CA THR A 193 -18.64 15.88 0.40
C THR A 193 -18.24 14.80 -0.61
N HIS A 194 -17.67 15.24 -1.74
CA HIS A 194 -17.18 14.36 -2.79
C HIS A 194 -15.69 14.61 -3.05
N LEU A 195 -14.99 13.56 -3.46
CA LEU A 195 -13.56 13.58 -3.77
C LEU A 195 -13.36 13.28 -5.25
N PHE A 196 -12.40 13.96 -5.84
CA PHE A 196 -11.98 13.74 -7.21
C PHE A 196 -10.52 13.32 -7.20
N PHE A 197 -10.22 12.26 -7.95
CA PHE A 197 -8.85 11.82 -8.09
C PHE A 197 -8.06 12.84 -8.93
N GLY A 198 -6.84 13.12 -8.48
CA GLY A 198 -5.94 14.06 -9.14
C GLY A 198 -4.82 13.36 -9.89
N ASP A 199 -3.97 12.62 -9.19
CA ASP A 199 -2.79 11.98 -9.75
C ASP A 199 -2.25 10.88 -8.82
N TRP A 200 -1.32 10.06 -9.32
CA TRP A 200 -0.49 9.17 -8.51
C TRP A 200 1.00 9.43 -8.80
N GLY A 201 1.86 9.11 -7.85
CA GLY A 201 3.29 9.30 -7.98
C GLY A 201 4.08 8.24 -7.23
N THR A 202 5.34 8.06 -7.63
CA THR A 202 6.31 7.25 -6.88
C THR A 202 7.63 7.98 -6.82
N THR A 203 8.37 7.78 -5.74
CA THR A 203 9.72 8.29 -5.60
C THR A 203 10.62 7.21 -5.01
N ILE A 204 11.93 7.37 -5.15
CA ILE A 204 12.91 6.59 -4.39
C ILE A 204 13.11 7.32 -3.05
N TRP A 205 13.33 6.59 -1.98
CA TRP A 205 13.57 7.19 -0.67
C TRP A 205 15.00 6.91 -0.19
N GLY A 206 15.69 7.96 0.27
CA GLY A 206 16.88 7.80 1.10
C GLY A 206 17.94 8.88 0.95
N SER A 207 18.15 9.42 -0.24
CA SER A 207 19.10 10.52 -0.44
C SER A 207 18.49 11.87 -0.01
N ASP A 208 19.33 12.88 0.17
CA ASP A 208 18.84 14.23 0.44
C ASP A 208 18.13 14.84 -0.79
N ASP A 209 18.53 14.43 -2.01
CA ASP A 209 17.85 14.81 -3.24
C ASP A 209 16.45 14.18 -3.33
N ASP A 210 16.30 12.92 -2.93
CA ASP A 210 15.00 12.22 -2.89
C ASP A 210 14.02 12.92 -1.93
N LYS A 211 14.50 13.30 -0.74
CA LYS A 211 13.70 14.03 0.26
C LYS A 211 13.29 15.41 -0.27
N ALA A 212 14.23 16.13 -0.89
CA ALA A 212 13.95 17.43 -1.47
C ALA A 212 12.97 17.37 -2.65
N ALA A 213 13.03 16.30 -3.45
CA ALA A 213 12.06 16.05 -4.51
C ALA A 213 10.66 15.81 -3.95
N LEU A 214 10.54 15.00 -2.90
CA LEU A 214 9.25 14.76 -2.24
C LEU A 214 8.67 16.04 -1.63
N ASP A 215 9.50 16.84 -0.95
CA ASP A 215 9.09 18.13 -0.38
C ASP A 215 8.61 19.09 -1.48
N LEU A 216 9.28 19.09 -2.63
CA LEU A 216 8.88 19.90 -3.78
C LEU A 216 7.53 19.45 -4.34
N ASP A 217 7.32 18.14 -4.52
CA ASP A 217 6.06 17.60 -5.05
C ASP A 217 4.88 17.95 -4.13
N PHE A 218 5.04 17.78 -2.81
CA PHE A 218 4.01 18.18 -1.86
C PHE A 218 3.77 19.68 -1.82
N SER A 219 4.82 20.49 -1.95
CA SER A 219 4.68 21.96 -1.99
C SER A 219 3.92 22.41 -3.24
N LEU A 220 4.26 21.85 -4.41
CA LEU A 220 3.56 22.14 -5.66
C LEU A 220 2.08 21.73 -5.60
N PHE A 221 1.81 20.56 -5.02
CA PHE A 221 0.44 20.10 -4.82
C PHE A 221 -0.34 21.02 -3.87
N HIS A 222 0.23 21.35 -2.70
CA HIS A 222 -0.38 22.25 -1.73
C HIS A 222 -0.67 23.65 -2.33
N ASP A 223 0.30 24.23 -3.03
CA ASP A 223 0.21 25.60 -3.54
C ASP A 223 -0.82 25.74 -4.68
N ASN A 224 -1.10 24.66 -5.40
CA ASN A 224 -2.15 24.63 -6.41
C ASN A 224 -3.57 24.52 -5.82
N PHE A 225 -3.72 24.09 -4.57
CA PHE A 225 -5.01 23.82 -3.92
C PHE A 225 -5.17 24.56 -2.56
N THR A 226 -4.62 25.77 -2.42
CA THR A 226 -4.63 26.51 -1.13
C THR A 226 -6.00 26.77 -0.48
N SER A 227 -7.09 26.75 -1.24
CA SER A 227 -8.46 26.93 -0.73
C SER A 227 -9.33 25.69 -0.84
N ILE A 228 -8.77 24.56 -1.29
CA ILE A 228 -9.48 23.29 -1.49
C ILE A 228 -8.78 22.25 -0.61
N PRO A 229 -9.47 21.63 0.35
CA PRO A 229 -8.89 20.56 1.15
C PRO A 229 -8.38 19.43 0.26
N THR A 230 -7.14 19.02 0.47
CA THR A 230 -6.51 17.91 -0.26
C THR A 230 -6.42 16.67 0.61
N PHE A 231 -6.36 15.51 -0.03
CA PHE A 231 -6.33 14.21 0.62
C PHE A 231 -5.40 13.29 -0.16
N ILE A 232 -4.50 12.60 0.56
CA ILE A 232 -3.65 11.54 -0.01
C ILE A 232 -4.41 10.23 0.20
N GLY A 233 -4.98 9.69 -0.88
CA GLY A 233 -5.86 8.51 -0.82
C GLY A 233 -5.15 7.19 -0.58
N GLU A 234 -3.89 7.10 -0.99
CA GLU A 234 -3.00 5.95 -0.79
C GLU A 234 -1.57 6.46 -0.62
N TRP A 235 -0.85 5.85 0.31
CA TRP A 235 0.57 6.10 0.54
C TRP A 235 1.19 4.82 1.09
N ASP A 236 2.24 4.34 0.44
CA ASP A 236 2.98 3.15 0.88
C ASP A 236 4.46 3.28 0.52
N ALA A 237 5.32 2.66 1.32
CA ALA A 237 6.74 2.51 1.03
C ALA A 237 7.01 1.37 0.04
N THR A 238 6.10 0.39 -0.08
CA THR A 238 6.21 -0.68 -1.08
C THR A 238 4.83 -1.24 -1.43
N PRO A 239 4.50 -1.54 -2.71
CA PRO A 239 3.18 -2.04 -3.12
C PRO A 239 2.69 -3.36 -2.50
N ALA A 240 3.44 -3.95 -1.57
CA ALA A 240 3.21 -5.26 -0.96
C ALA A 240 3.26 -5.25 0.58
N ALA A 241 3.34 -4.08 1.23
CA ALA A 241 3.40 -4.00 2.69
C ALA A 241 1.99 -3.88 3.28
N ASP A 242 1.29 -5.00 3.40
CA ASP A 242 0.19 -5.07 4.38
C ASP A 242 0.78 -4.76 5.76
N LEU A 243 0.23 -3.74 6.44
CA LEU A 243 0.67 -3.39 7.79
C LEU A 243 -0.08 -4.20 8.86
N LEU A 244 -1.31 -4.64 8.56
CA LEU A 244 -2.21 -5.34 9.48
C LEU A 244 -2.43 -6.79 9.04
N ASP A 245 -2.15 -7.74 9.94
CA ASP A 245 -2.61 -9.11 9.78
C ASP A 245 -4.09 -9.19 10.16
N CYS A 246 -4.96 -9.27 9.16
CA CYS A 246 -6.41 -9.36 9.37
C CYS A 246 -6.86 -10.70 9.98
N SER A 247 -6.02 -11.74 9.99
CA SER A 247 -6.36 -13.05 10.57
C SER A 247 -6.14 -13.07 12.09
N THR A 248 -5.13 -12.36 12.56
CA THR A 248 -4.75 -12.26 13.98
C THR A 248 -5.17 -10.94 14.62
N HIS A 249 -5.57 -9.96 13.80
CA HIS A 249 -5.88 -8.58 14.20
C HIS A 249 -4.71 -7.88 14.90
N THR A 250 -3.48 -8.13 14.43
CA THR A 250 -2.26 -7.50 14.96
C THR A 250 -1.44 -6.88 13.84
N TRP A 251 -0.73 -5.80 14.15
CA TRP A 251 0.19 -5.16 13.21
C TRP A 251 1.44 -6.02 13.02
N TYR A 252 1.94 -6.11 11.78
CA TYR A 252 3.22 -6.77 11.50
C TYR A 252 4.40 -5.99 12.09
N ASP A 253 4.28 -4.66 12.16
CA ASP A 253 5.24 -3.77 12.81
C ASP A 253 4.51 -2.61 13.52
N GLU A 254 4.31 -2.74 14.84
CA GLU A 254 3.68 -1.70 15.66
C GLU A 254 4.50 -0.39 15.68
N THR A 255 5.81 -0.45 15.49
CA THR A 255 6.68 0.74 15.49
C THR A 255 6.34 1.67 14.34
N VAL A 256 6.11 1.11 13.15
CA VAL A 256 5.72 1.88 11.96
C VAL A 256 4.37 2.55 12.19
N ILE A 257 3.42 1.84 12.80
CA ILE A 257 2.10 2.39 13.11
C ILE A 257 2.18 3.53 14.12
N ASP A 258 2.96 3.37 15.18
CA ASP A 258 3.17 4.42 16.17
C ASP A 258 3.86 5.64 15.55
N ILE A 259 4.83 5.44 14.65
CA ILE A 259 5.47 6.54 13.90
C ILE A 259 4.41 7.30 13.09
N LEU A 260 3.56 6.60 12.34
CA LEU A 260 2.52 7.21 11.51
C LEU A 260 1.47 7.95 12.35
N ILE A 261 1.00 7.35 13.45
CA ILE A 261 0.03 7.97 14.36
C ILE A 261 0.61 9.22 15.01
N ASN A 262 1.86 9.16 15.48
CA ASN A 262 2.53 10.32 16.06
C ASN A 262 2.72 11.42 15.01
N ALA A 263 3.16 11.08 13.80
CA ALA A 263 3.37 12.05 12.73
C ALA A 263 2.05 12.74 12.32
N ALA A 264 0.95 11.99 12.22
CA ALA A 264 -0.38 12.54 11.96
C ALA A 264 -0.90 13.46 13.08
N ALA A 265 -0.36 13.33 14.29
CA ALA A 265 -0.65 14.19 15.44
C ALA A 265 0.42 15.29 15.63
N ASP A 266 1.20 15.63 14.60
CA ASP A 266 2.30 16.60 14.61
C ASP A 266 3.39 16.30 15.67
N THR A 267 3.49 15.04 16.12
CA THR A 267 4.51 14.58 17.04
C THR A 267 5.69 14.01 16.26
N VAL A 268 6.80 14.73 16.31
CA VAL A 268 8.04 14.34 15.62
C VAL A 268 8.66 13.09 16.27
N ASN A 269 8.93 12.08 15.45
CA ASN A 269 9.59 10.83 15.85
C ASN A 269 11.11 10.89 15.65
N SER A 270 11.85 10.24 16.53
CA SER A 270 13.18 9.73 16.16
C SER A 270 12.99 8.54 15.21
N LEU A 271 13.92 8.33 14.28
CA LEU A 271 13.85 7.25 13.28
C LEU A 271 15.10 6.37 13.32
N PRO A 272 15.00 5.07 13.01
CA PRO A 272 16.18 4.25 12.76
C PRO A 272 16.94 4.79 11.54
N GLU A 273 18.26 4.87 11.62
CA GLU A 273 19.10 5.14 10.45
C GLU A 273 19.30 3.85 9.64
N SER A 274 19.50 4.00 8.34
CA SER A 274 19.80 2.87 7.45
C SER A 274 20.65 3.27 6.25
N THR A 275 21.20 2.28 5.55
CA THR A 275 21.94 2.52 4.31
C THR A 275 20.99 3.03 3.22
N THR A 276 21.24 4.24 2.73
CA THR A 276 20.51 4.87 1.61
C THR A 276 21.36 5.02 0.34
N ASP A 277 22.67 4.82 0.45
CA ASP A 277 23.59 4.87 -0.69
C ASP A 277 23.38 3.67 -1.62
N LEU A 278 22.86 3.93 -2.82
CA LEU A 278 22.60 2.92 -3.84
C LEU A 278 23.88 2.21 -4.32
N SER A 279 25.06 2.81 -4.12
CA SER A 279 26.35 2.22 -4.47
C SER A 279 26.97 1.36 -3.35
N ALA A 280 26.35 1.33 -2.18
CA ALA A 280 26.86 0.59 -1.03
C ALA A 280 27.01 -0.91 -1.32
N THR A 281 28.04 -1.52 -0.74
CA THR A 281 28.31 -2.97 -0.82
C THR A 281 27.87 -3.72 0.43
N SER A 282 27.40 -3.01 1.45
CA SER A 282 26.89 -3.56 2.71
C SER A 282 25.71 -2.73 3.20
N GLN A 283 24.72 -3.40 3.75
CA GLN A 283 23.54 -2.78 4.34
C GLN A 283 23.70 -2.71 5.86
N SER A 284 23.32 -1.57 6.41
CA SER A 284 23.17 -1.33 7.85
C SER A 284 21.79 -0.76 8.13
N GLY A 285 21.29 -0.99 9.34
CA GLY A 285 20.02 -0.45 9.80
C GLY A 285 19.86 -0.62 11.30
N SER A 286 19.29 0.38 11.96
CA SER A 286 19.22 0.42 13.42
C SER A 286 18.09 -0.40 14.05
N ALA A 287 17.49 -1.29 13.24
CA ALA A 287 16.64 -2.38 13.72
C ALA A 287 17.46 -3.54 14.32
N TYR A 288 18.72 -3.70 13.90
CA TYR A 288 19.54 -4.85 14.28
C TYR A 288 20.97 -4.47 14.62
N LEU A 289 21.51 -5.10 15.66
CA LEU A 289 22.93 -5.14 15.97
C LEU A 289 23.45 -6.56 15.80
N PHE A 290 24.19 -6.80 14.72
CA PHE A 290 24.68 -8.13 14.37
C PHE A 290 26.07 -8.42 14.94
N HIS A 291 26.24 -9.64 15.44
CA HIS A 291 27.51 -10.18 15.91
C HIS A 291 27.75 -11.58 15.32
N ALA A 292 28.85 -11.75 14.57
CA ALA A 292 29.17 -13.03 13.94
C ALA A 292 29.66 -14.06 14.98
N ILE A 293 29.25 -15.32 14.86
CA ILE A 293 29.76 -16.42 15.69
C ILE A 293 31.28 -16.50 15.58
N GLY A 294 31.96 -16.52 16.72
CA GLY A 294 33.42 -16.64 16.82
C GLY A 294 34.18 -15.33 16.62
N ALA A 295 33.49 -14.22 16.31
CA ALA A 295 34.13 -12.90 16.28
C ALA A 295 34.48 -12.42 17.71
N PRO A 296 35.54 -11.62 17.87
CA PRO A 296 35.83 -10.99 19.16
C PRO A 296 34.71 -10.01 19.54
N VAL A 297 34.23 -10.11 20.78
CA VAL A 297 33.26 -9.15 21.32
C VAL A 297 33.96 -7.81 21.54
N THR A 298 33.39 -6.74 21.02
CA THR A 298 33.87 -5.36 21.12
C THR A 298 32.71 -4.43 21.39
N ASP A 299 32.97 -3.16 21.67
CA ASP A 299 31.92 -2.13 21.67
C ASP A 299 31.29 -2.07 20.27
N GLN A 300 29.96 -2.03 20.19
CA GLN A 300 29.24 -2.01 18.92
C GLN A 300 28.25 -0.85 18.89
N SER A 301 28.03 -0.29 17.70
CA SER A 301 27.24 0.94 17.53
C SER A 301 26.19 0.85 16.45
N VAL A 302 25.10 1.61 16.64
CA VAL A 302 24.03 1.87 15.66
C VAL A 302 23.64 3.36 15.72
N SER A 303 23.04 3.88 14.65
CA SER A 303 22.76 5.32 14.51
C SER A 303 21.26 5.61 14.40
N TYR A 304 20.81 6.74 14.90
CA TYR A 304 19.41 7.15 14.84
C TYR A 304 19.30 8.59 14.34
N ILE A 305 18.27 8.86 13.55
CA ILE A 305 17.89 10.21 13.17
C ILE A 305 17.05 10.78 14.30
N LEU A 306 17.55 11.80 14.99
CA LEU A 306 16.91 12.30 16.21
C LEU A 306 15.74 13.24 15.95
N ASN A 307 15.71 13.95 14.83
CA ASN A 307 14.68 14.96 14.51
C ASN A 307 14.39 15.94 15.67
N GLY A 308 15.43 16.35 16.40
CA GLY A 308 15.32 17.25 17.56
C GLY A 308 14.94 16.60 18.88
N ASN A 309 14.71 15.28 18.92
CA ASN A 309 14.50 14.52 20.14
C ASN A 309 15.83 14.16 20.84
N THR A 310 15.71 13.73 22.10
CA THR A 310 16.82 13.16 22.89
C THR A 310 16.44 11.78 23.40
N LEU A 311 17.42 10.87 23.52
CA LEU A 311 17.20 9.58 24.17
C LEU A 311 16.84 9.79 25.64
N ALA A 312 15.73 9.20 26.08
CA ALA A 312 15.25 9.26 27.46
C ALA A 312 15.64 7.99 28.25
N SER A 313 15.45 6.80 27.69
CA SER A 313 15.87 5.56 28.33
C SER A 313 16.04 4.41 27.33
N ILE A 314 16.76 3.36 27.74
CA ILE A 314 16.82 2.08 27.03
C ILE A 314 16.44 1.00 28.03
N LYS A 315 15.53 0.11 27.64
CA LYS A 315 15.13 -1.07 28.42
C LYS A 315 15.42 -2.34 27.63
N ASN A 316 15.86 -3.40 28.31
CA ASN A 316 15.96 -4.72 27.69
C ASN A 316 14.59 -5.42 27.61
N SER A 317 14.56 -6.61 27.02
CA SER A 317 13.34 -7.41 26.88
C SER A 317 12.69 -7.81 28.22
N ALA A 318 13.44 -7.79 29.32
CA ALA A 318 12.93 -7.99 30.67
C ALA A 318 12.38 -6.70 31.32
N GLY A 319 12.35 -5.57 30.61
CA GLY A 319 11.90 -4.27 31.11
C GLY A 319 12.89 -3.56 32.02
N THR A 320 14.13 -4.06 32.13
CA THR A 320 15.17 -3.46 32.98
C THR A 320 15.88 -2.34 32.23
N SER A 321 15.95 -1.17 32.84
CA SER A 321 16.68 -0.03 32.28
C SER A 321 18.18 -0.29 32.23
N LEU A 322 18.79 -0.02 31.09
CA LEU A 322 20.25 0.01 30.95
C LEU A 322 20.81 1.25 31.64
N THR A 323 22.05 1.11 32.12
CA THR A 323 22.80 2.15 32.84
C THR A 323 23.89 2.75 31.96
N THR A 324 24.42 3.91 32.36
CA THR A 324 25.48 4.63 31.61
C THR A 324 26.82 3.88 31.54
N SER A 325 27.02 2.80 32.30
CA SER A 325 28.17 1.91 32.13
C SER A 325 27.97 0.85 31.04
N GLN A 326 26.71 0.61 30.62
CA GLN A 326 26.35 -0.40 29.62
C GLN A 326 26.25 0.19 28.22
N PHE A 327 26.03 1.50 28.11
CA PHE A 327 25.98 2.18 26.82
C PHE A 327 26.41 3.64 26.92
N THR A 328 26.78 4.21 25.77
CA THR A 328 26.85 5.66 25.56
C THR A 328 25.90 6.05 24.43
N PHE A 329 25.40 7.29 24.46
CA PHE A 329 24.57 7.83 23.40
C PHE A 329 25.04 9.23 23.06
N SER A 330 25.46 9.45 21.82
CA SER A 330 25.96 10.74 21.37
C SER A 330 24.84 11.70 21.01
N SER A 331 25.12 13.01 21.04
CA SER A 331 24.18 14.03 20.56
C SER A 331 23.89 13.93 19.05
N GLY A 332 24.73 13.19 18.31
CA GLY A 332 24.51 12.88 16.89
C GLY A 332 23.68 11.62 16.66
N GLY A 333 23.10 11.03 17.71
CA GLY A 333 22.22 9.86 17.60
C GLY A 333 22.95 8.52 17.51
N VAL A 334 24.24 8.45 17.87
CA VAL A 334 24.98 7.18 17.88
C VAL A 334 24.84 6.50 19.23
N LEU A 335 24.19 5.35 19.27
CA LEU A 335 24.18 4.44 20.41
C LEU A 335 25.38 3.50 20.31
N THR A 336 26.19 3.43 21.36
CA THR A 336 27.26 2.44 21.50
C THR A 336 26.99 1.56 22.71
N LEU A 337 26.77 0.27 22.51
CA LEU A 337 26.69 -0.74 23.58
C LEU A 337 28.10 -1.21 23.94
N SER A 338 28.40 -1.28 25.24
CA SER A 338 29.72 -1.66 25.69
C SER A 338 29.97 -3.16 25.53
N MET A 339 31.22 -3.53 25.28
CA MET A 339 31.69 -4.92 25.25
C MET A 339 31.29 -5.66 26.53
N ALA A 340 31.35 -4.99 27.69
CA ALA A 340 30.96 -5.56 28.97
C ALA A 340 29.47 -5.91 29.03
N TYR A 341 28.60 -5.10 28.41
CA TYR A 341 27.18 -5.40 28.28
C TYR A 341 26.93 -6.55 27.29
N LEU A 342 27.69 -6.60 26.19
CA LEU A 342 27.49 -7.56 25.11
C LEU A 342 28.05 -8.96 25.39
N SER A 343 29.16 -9.04 26.12
CA SER A 343 29.87 -10.31 26.36
C SER A 343 29.01 -11.45 26.91
N PRO A 344 28.06 -11.22 27.84
CA PRO A 344 27.18 -12.28 28.34
C PRO A 344 26.28 -12.92 27.28
N PHE A 345 26.03 -12.27 26.13
CA PHE A 345 25.21 -12.83 25.06
C PHE A 345 25.97 -13.84 24.17
N TYR A 346 27.30 -13.82 24.20
CA TYR A 346 28.17 -14.45 23.21
C TYR A 346 29.21 -15.39 23.83
N ASP A 347 28.79 -16.27 24.74
CA ASP A 347 29.68 -17.30 25.30
C ASP A 347 29.93 -18.46 24.32
N ALA A 348 30.83 -19.39 24.68
CA ALA A 348 31.19 -20.53 23.83
C ALA A 348 30.03 -21.52 23.54
N SER A 349 28.93 -21.43 24.29
CA SER A 349 27.72 -22.24 24.11
C SER A 349 26.58 -21.49 23.42
N SER A 350 26.76 -20.19 23.16
CA SER A 350 25.74 -19.33 22.58
C SER A 350 25.36 -19.78 21.15
N THR A 351 24.07 -20.01 20.94
CA THR A 351 23.52 -20.39 19.62
C THR A 351 23.15 -19.17 18.80
N ALA A 352 23.18 -19.24 17.47
CA ALA A 352 22.69 -18.15 16.63
C ALA A 352 21.23 -17.78 16.97
N GLY A 353 20.85 -16.52 16.74
CA GLY A 353 19.51 -16.00 16.99
C GLY A 353 19.51 -14.64 17.68
N ILE A 354 18.30 -14.16 17.95
CA ILE A 354 18.06 -12.95 18.75
C ILE A 354 18.45 -13.25 20.20
N LYS A 355 19.26 -12.36 20.78
CA LYS A 355 19.79 -12.45 22.15
C LYS A 355 19.03 -11.59 23.13
N ASP A 356 18.61 -10.43 22.67
CA ASP A 356 17.83 -9.47 23.42
C ASP A 356 17.15 -8.51 22.44
N THR A 357 16.09 -7.87 22.88
CA THR A 357 15.41 -6.80 22.16
C THR A 357 15.37 -5.59 23.07
N LEU A 358 16.03 -4.50 22.66
CA LEU A 358 16.05 -3.26 23.41
C LEU A 358 14.94 -2.34 22.93
N THR A 359 14.22 -1.75 23.86
CA THR A 359 13.28 -0.63 23.60
C THR A 359 13.97 0.67 23.94
N LEU A 360 14.11 1.55 22.95
CA LEU A 360 14.66 2.88 23.07
C LEU A 360 13.51 3.89 23.15
N GLN A 361 13.41 4.58 24.28
CA GLN A 361 12.41 5.63 24.49
C GLN A 361 13.06 6.99 24.27
N PHE A 362 12.45 7.82 23.45
CA PHE A 362 12.90 9.19 23.18
C PHE A 362 12.04 10.21 23.93
N SER A 363 12.43 11.48 23.87
CA SER A 363 11.68 12.58 24.51
C SER A 363 10.25 12.74 23.99
N LYS A 364 10.00 12.33 22.74
CA LYS A 364 8.69 12.38 22.05
C LYS A 364 8.65 11.28 20.97
N GLY A 365 7.45 11.01 20.47
CA GLY A 365 7.21 10.07 19.38
C GLY A 365 7.27 8.61 19.82
N ALA A 366 7.37 7.73 18.82
CA ALA A 366 7.37 6.29 19.01
C ALA A 366 8.64 5.80 19.73
N ASP A 367 8.47 4.75 20.52
CA ASP A 367 9.60 3.95 20.99
C ASP A 367 10.20 3.18 19.80
N LEU A 368 11.53 3.07 19.73
CA LEU A 368 12.21 2.28 18.70
C LEU A 368 12.74 0.97 19.28
N SER A 369 12.86 -0.04 18.43
CA SER A 369 13.36 -1.37 18.80
C SER A 369 14.73 -1.65 18.18
N LEU A 370 15.64 -2.22 18.97
CA LEU A 370 16.94 -2.74 18.50
C LEU A 370 17.08 -4.20 18.92
N GLN A 371 17.16 -5.12 17.95
CA GLN A 371 17.44 -6.52 18.23
C GLN A 371 18.94 -6.79 18.21
N ILE A 372 19.45 -7.37 19.30
CA ILE A 372 20.82 -7.89 19.38
C ILE A 372 20.81 -9.29 18.80
N VAL A 373 21.56 -9.53 17.73
CA VAL A 373 21.51 -10.78 16.97
C VAL A 373 22.89 -11.40 16.87
N GLN A 374 23.02 -12.66 17.26
CA GLN A 374 24.18 -13.47 16.89
C GLN A 374 23.88 -14.25 15.63
N TYR A 375 24.77 -14.23 14.64
CA TYR A 375 24.52 -14.86 13.35
C TYR A 375 25.70 -15.70 12.85
N GLY A 376 25.40 -16.61 11.94
CA GLY A 376 26.32 -17.32 11.06
C GLY A 376 25.64 -17.56 9.71
N THR A 377 26.33 -18.21 8.78
CA THR A 377 25.72 -18.54 7.48
C THR A 377 24.68 -19.65 7.65
N PRO A 378 23.43 -19.47 7.18
CA PRO A 378 22.44 -20.54 7.14
C PRO A 378 22.90 -21.75 6.32
N THR A 379 22.23 -22.89 6.48
CA THR A 379 22.54 -24.10 5.70
C THR A 379 21.30 -24.66 5.01
N ILE A 380 21.53 -25.27 3.84
CA ILE A 380 20.53 -26.01 3.05
C ILE A 380 21.07 -27.41 2.80
N GLY A 381 20.18 -28.40 2.75
CA GLY A 381 20.54 -29.82 2.64
C GLY A 381 21.18 -30.24 1.31
N ALA A 382 20.93 -29.50 0.22
CA ALA A 382 21.53 -29.76 -1.09
C ALA A 382 21.93 -28.46 -1.79
N THR A 383 22.87 -28.56 -2.74
CA THR A 383 23.34 -27.43 -3.56
C THR A 383 22.78 -27.46 -4.99
N SER A 384 21.96 -28.46 -5.32
CA SER A 384 21.37 -28.64 -6.65
C SER A 384 19.95 -29.17 -6.55
N TYR A 385 19.05 -28.58 -7.32
CA TYR A 385 17.62 -28.90 -7.39
C TYR A 385 17.13 -28.90 -8.84
N THR A 386 15.97 -29.51 -9.09
CA THR A 386 15.26 -29.44 -10.37
C THR A 386 14.00 -28.61 -10.18
N ALA A 387 13.76 -27.64 -11.04
CA ALA A 387 12.60 -26.77 -11.00
C ALA A 387 11.30 -27.56 -11.21
N GLN A 388 10.20 -27.06 -10.64
CA GLN A 388 8.86 -27.64 -10.75
C GLN A 388 7.87 -26.53 -11.08
N ALA A 389 6.80 -26.86 -11.80
CA ALA A 389 5.65 -25.98 -12.03
C ALA A 389 4.63 -26.11 -10.87
N THR A 390 5.16 -26.09 -9.65
CA THR A 390 4.47 -26.11 -8.36
C THR A 390 5.40 -25.51 -7.32
N ASP A 391 4.85 -25.03 -6.20
CA ASP A 391 5.66 -24.54 -5.09
C ASP A 391 6.64 -25.61 -4.58
N MET A 392 7.90 -25.21 -4.43
CA MET A 392 8.98 -26.05 -3.88
C MET A 392 9.44 -25.48 -2.55
N GLU A 393 9.14 -26.18 -1.47
CA GLU A 393 9.67 -25.90 -0.14
C GLU A 393 11.05 -26.56 0.02
N ILE A 394 12.09 -25.74 0.16
CA ILE A 394 13.48 -26.16 0.35
C ILE A 394 13.85 -25.89 1.81
N PRO A 395 14.05 -26.94 2.64
CA PRO A 395 14.38 -26.76 4.05
C PRO A 395 15.67 -25.97 4.27
N ILE A 396 15.58 -24.94 5.12
CA ILE A 396 16.69 -24.10 5.59
C ILE A 396 16.87 -24.31 7.09
N SER A 397 18.12 -24.43 7.51
CA SER A 397 18.51 -24.19 8.90
C SER A 397 19.06 -22.78 9.04
N TYR A 398 18.26 -21.88 9.58
CA TYR A 398 18.67 -20.50 9.83
C TYR A 398 19.74 -20.42 10.91
N ALA A 399 20.67 -19.47 10.76
CA ALA A 399 21.72 -19.18 11.72
C ALA A 399 21.73 -17.67 12.03
N GLY A 400 20.70 -17.17 12.72
CA GLY A 400 20.55 -15.75 13.01
C GLY A 400 19.08 -15.38 13.00
N LEU A 401 18.69 -14.41 12.17
CA LEU A 401 17.28 -14.14 11.93
C LEU A 401 16.68 -15.26 11.05
N ALA A 402 15.49 -15.74 11.41
CA ALA A 402 14.73 -16.70 10.61
C ALA A 402 14.03 -16.02 9.42
N LYS A 403 14.80 -15.29 8.61
CA LYS A 403 14.33 -14.58 7.42
C LYS A 403 15.45 -14.45 6.39
N GLY A 404 15.10 -14.61 5.11
CA GLY A 404 15.96 -14.20 4.01
C GLY A 404 15.94 -12.68 3.81
N ALA A 405 16.97 -12.15 3.16
CA ALA A 405 17.03 -10.75 2.73
C ALA A 405 16.54 -10.59 1.29
N THR A 406 17.13 -11.33 0.35
CA THR A 406 16.76 -11.35 -1.06
C THR A 406 17.40 -12.55 -1.74
N VAL A 407 16.99 -12.84 -2.98
CA VAL A 407 17.69 -13.80 -3.85
C VAL A 407 18.27 -13.09 -5.06
N ARG A 408 19.50 -13.41 -5.44
CA ARG A 408 20.09 -13.06 -6.75
C ARG A 408 20.00 -14.27 -7.68
N ALA A 409 19.53 -14.09 -8.91
CA ALA A 409 19.34 -15.18 -9.87
C ALA A 409 20.15 -14.93 -11.16
N VAL A 410 21.12 -15.80 -11.42
CA VAL A 410 22.09 -15.69 -12.53
C VAL A 410 21.97 -16.92 -13.42
N LEU A 411 21.82 -16.70 -14.72
CA LEU A 411 21.80 -17.72 -15.76
C LEU A 411 23.22 -18.27 -16.02
N ALA A 412 23.31 -19.47 -16.60
CA ALA A 412 24.61 -20.10 -16.89
C ALA A 412 25.51 -19.28 -17.84
N ASP A 413 24.93 -18.42 -18.67
CA ASP A 413 25.64 -17.47 -19.54
C ASP A 413 26.12 -16.19 -18.84
N GLY A 414 25.83 -16.03 -17.54
CA GLY A 414 26.20 -14.88 -16.72
C GLY A 414 25.20 -13.72 -16.75
N THR A 415 24.13 -13.81 -17.53
CA THR A 415 23.03 -12.84 -17.51
C THR A 415 22.09 -13.11 -16.33
N TYR A 416 21.16 -12.19 -16.04
CA TYR A 416 20.22 -12.33 -14.93
C TYR A 416 18.90 -12.94 -15.38
N LEU A 417 18.32 -13.81 -14.56
CA LEU A 417 16.97 -14.34 -14.79
C LEU A 417 15.88 -13.24 -14.68
N THR A 418 16.25 -12.11 -14.08
CA THR A 418 15.36 -11.09 -13.55
C THR A 418 15.07 -9.97 -14.55
N ASN A 419 14.21 -9.04 -14.16
CA ASN A 419 13.75 -7.90 -14.95
C ASN A 419 14.92 -7.00 -15.39
N ALA A 420 14.76 -6.33 -16.53
CA ALA A 420 15.80 -5.49 -17.13
C ALA A 420 16.32 -4.37 -16.23
N TRP A 421 15.50 -3.82 -15.32
CA TRP A 421 15.88 -2.68 -14.48
C TRP A 421 16.98 -3.01 -13.45
N THR A 422 17.03 -4.24 -12.93
CA THR A 422 18.04 -4.62 -11.92
C THR A 422 19.43 -4.72 -12.52
N THR A 423 19.57 -4.83 -13.85
CA THR A 423 20.87 -4.93 -14.52
C THR A 423 21.74 -3.70 -14.30
N SER A 424 21.10 -2.53 -14.23
CA SER A 424 21.74 -1.22 -14.07
C SER A 424 21.71 -0.70 -12.64
N SER A 425 21.18 -1.48 -11.70
CA SER A 425 21.12 -1.10 -10.28
C SER A 425 22.46 -1.31 -9.58
N GLY A 426 22.64 -0.67 -8.42
CA GLY A 426 23.86 -0.79 -7.63
C GLY A 426 24.10 -2.19 -7.02
N PRO A 427 25.24 -2.43 -6.36
CA PRO A 427 25.73 -3.78 -6.02
C PRO A 427 24.75 -4.61 -5.18
N LEU A 428 24.05 -3.96 -4.25
CA LEU A 428 23.04 -4.59 -3.40
C LEU A 428 21.72 -4.85 -4.15
N GLN A 429 21.44 -4.29 -5.32
CA GLN A 429 20.18 -4.56 -6.03
C GLN A 429 20.40 -5.32 -7.35
N GLN A 430 21.65 -5.40 -7.82
CA GLN A 430 21.95 -5.92 -9.15
C GLN A 430 21.60 -7.42 -9.32
N GLY A 431 20.74 -7.74 -10.28
CA GLY A 431 20.32 -9.12 -10.58
C GLY A 431 19.50 -9.79 -9.48
N ARG A 432 18.85 -9.00 -8.61
CA ARG A 432 17.93 -9.52 -7.59
C ARG A 432 16.62 -9.98 -8.21
N TRP A 433 16.22 -11.19 -7.83
CA TRP A 433 15.04 -11.86 -8.33
C TRP A 433 13.78 -11.21 -7.77
N THR A 434 12.69 -11.33 -8.51
CA THR A 434 11.42 -10.69 -8.15
C THR A 434 10.78 -11.40 -6.97
N GLN A 435 10.48 -10.68 -5.90
CA GLN A 435 9.72 -11.20 -4.76
C GLN A 435 8.35 -11.70 -5.26
N GLY A 436 7.87 -12.83 -4.72
CA GLY A 436 6.68 -13.51 -5.23
C GLY A 436 6.96 -14.59 -6.28
N ASN A 437 8.17 -14.62 -6.87
CA ASN A 437 8.71 -15.84 -7.52
C ASN A 437 9.42 -16.74 -6.51
N TYR A 438 9.81 -16.17 -5.38
CA TYR A 438 10.36 -16.86 -4.24
C TYR A 438 9.85 -16.25 -2.94
N GLY A 439 10.02 -17.02 -1.86
CA GLY A 439 9.69 -16.60 -0.50
C GLY A 439 10.59 -17.26 0.53
N PHE A 440 10.44 -16.82 1.77
CA PHE A 440 11.06 -17.43 2.94
C PHE A 440 9.97 -17.58 4.00
N ASP A 441 9.86 -18.76 4.59
CA ASP A 441 9.06 -18.98 5.80
C ASP A 441 9.98 -19.31 7.00
N SER A 442 9.39 -19.69 8.14
CA SER A 442 10.11 -20.01 9.37
C SER A 442 11.14 -21.15 9.26
N SER A 443 11.06 -21.99 8.23
CA SER A 443 11.85 -23.22 8.06
C SER A 443 12.31 -23.50 6.62
N ASN A 444 11.82 -22.76 5.63
CA ASN A 444 12.04 -23.03 4.22
C ASN A 444 12.41 -21.77 3.43
N PHE A 445 13.22 -21.98 2.40
CA PHE A 445 13.19 -21.15 1.21
C PHE A 445 12.19 -21.76 0.23
N ILE A 446 11.35 -20.93 -0.35
CA ILE A 446 10.29 -21.36 -1.24
C ILE A 446 10.59 -20.82 -2.63
N ILE A 447 10.61 -21.70 -3.62
CA ILE A 447 10.46 -21.31 -5.02
C ILE A 447 8.99 -21.50 -5.35
N TYR A 448 8.24 -20.42 -5.54
CA TYR A 448 6.83 -20.52 -5.90
C TYR A 448 6.68 -21.06 -7.33
N ASP A 449 5.49 -21.56 -7.69
CA ASP A 449 5.17 -22.04 -9.05
C ASP A 449 5.59 -21.01 -10.12
N SER A 450 5.31 -19.73 -9.89
CA SER A 450 5.74 -18.61 -10.75
C SER A 450 7.25 -18.58 -11.00
N GLY A 451 8.05 -18.76 -9.94
CA GLY A 451 9.51 -18.82 -10.04
C GLY A 451 10.02 -20.10 -10.69
N GLY A 452 9.40 -21.24 -10.38
CA GLY A 452 9.71 -22.53 -10.99
C GLY A 452 9.47 -22.52 -12.49
N GLN A 453 8.33 -22.00 -12.94
CA GLN A 453 8.01 -21.80 -14.36
C GLN A 453 9.02 -20.88 -15.05
N GLN A 454 9.46 -19.81 -14.38
CA GLN A 454 10.48 -18.90 -14.94
C GLN A 454 11.82 -19.61 -15.16
N ILE A 455 12.24 -20.46 -14.21
CA ILE A 455 13.48 -21.25 -14.33
C ILE A 455 13.36 -22.29 -15.46
N ILE A 456 12.23 -22.99 -15.55
CA ILE A 456 11.95 -23.95 -16.63
C ILE A 456 12.00 -23.25 -18.00
N ALA A 457 11.35 -22.09 -18.11
CA ALA A 457 11.30 -21.31 -19.34
C ALA A 457 12.67 -20.77 -19.77
N ALA A 458 13.60 -20.55 -18.83
CA ALA A 458 14.96 -20.14 -19.15
C ALA A 458 15.74 -21.21 -19.93
N GLY A 459 15.38 -22.50 -19.81
CA GLY A 459 15.98 -23.60 -20.56
C GLY A 459 17.46 -23.86 -20.28
N GLN A 460 17.99 -23.30 -19.19
CA GLN A 460 19.37 -23.46 -18.74
C GLN A 460 19.45 -23.40 -17.20
N PRO A 461 20.51 -23.93 -16.57
CA PRO A 461 20.67 -23.84 -15.12
C PRO A 461 20.70 -22.39 -14.63
N VAL A 462 20.08 -22.17 -13.47
CA VAL A 462 20.07 -20.87 -12.78
C VAL A 462 20.79 -21.03 -11.44
N SER A 463 21.80 -20.19 -11.20
CA SER A 463 22.43 -20.04 -9.89
C SER A 463 21.64 -19.04 -9.05
N LEU A 464 21.10 -19.51 -7.94
CA LEU A 464 20.42 -18.70 -6.93
C LEU A 464 21.36 -18.47 -5.75
N MET A 465 21.68 -17.21 -5.49
CA MET A 465 22.40 -16.77 -4.29
C MET A 465 21.38 -16.20 -3.30
N LEU A 466 21.07 -16.98 -2.27
CA LEU A 466 20.18 -16.60 -1.19
C LEU A 466 20.99 -15.77 -0.19
N GLU A 467 20.60 -14.51 0.00
CA GLU A 467 21.24 -13.60 0.93
C GLU A 467 20.48 -13.50 2.24
N PHE A 468 21.21 -13.43 3.35
CA PHE A 468 20.65 -13.30 4.69
C PHE A 468 21.24 -12.07 5.41
N TYR A 469 20.61 -11.65 6.50
CA TYR A 469 21.09 -10.51 7.29
C TYR A 469 22.16 -10.95 8.33
N PRO A 470 23.21 -10.14 8.59
CA PRO A 470 23.51 -8.86 7.95
C PRO A 470 23.95 -9.06 6.50
N ARG A 471 23.66 -8.05 5.69
CA ARG A 471 23.78 -8.14 4.24
C ARG A 471 25.01 -7.41 3.76
N SER A 472 25.94 -8.14 3.18
CA SER A 472 27.09 -7.62 2.43
C SER A 472 27.25 -8.43 1.16
N VAL A 473 27.71 -7.80 0.07
CA VAL A 473 27.84 -8.46 -1.24
C VAL A 473 28.74 -9.70 -1.12
N GLY A 474 28.16 -10.88 -1.31
CA GLY A 474 28.86 -12.17 -1.29
C GLY A 474 29.12 -12.75 0.10
N GLU A 475 28.66 -12.11 1.17
CA GLU A 475 28.80 -12.61 2.54
C GLU A 475 27.46 -13.08 3.10
N ASN A 476 27.49 -14.03 4.04
CA ASN A 476 26.30 -14.58 4.69
C ASN A 476 25.25 -15.08 3.66
N VAL A 477 25.73 -15.81 2.66
CA VAL A 477 24.93 -16.32 1.54
C VAL A 477 24.94 -17.84 1.47
N VAL A 478 23.86 -18.40 0.91
CA VAL A 478 23.79 -19.80 0.48
C VAL A 478 23.58 -19.84 -1.02
N ASN A 479 24.43 -20.59 -1.73
CA ASN A 479 24.32 -20.75 -3.18
C ASN A 479 23.72 -22.12 -3.51
N ILE A 480 22.70 -22.12 -4.37
CA ILE A 480 22.12 -23.34 -4.96
C ILE A 480 22.01 -23.17 -6.47
N THR A 481 22.06 -24.28 -7.20
CA THR A 481 21.79 -24.32 -8.64
C THR A 481 20.46 -25.03 -8.89
N VAL A 482 19.58 -24.41 -9.66
CA VAL A 482 18.29 -24.99 -10.05
C VAL A 482 18.32 -25.27 -11.55
N HIS A 483 18.05 -26.51 -11.92
CA HIS A 483 18.00 -26.97 -13.31
C HIS A 483 16.56 -26.92 -13.83
N SER A 484 16.40 -26.53 -15.10
CA SER A 484 15.12 -26.56 -15.84
C SER A 484 14.56 -27.96 -16.01
#